data_AF-A0A8D8KET6-F1
#
_entry.id   AF-A0A8D8KET6-F1
#
_cell.length_a   1.000
_cell.length_b   1.000
_cell.length_c   1.000
_cell.angle_alpha   90.00
_cell.angle_beta   90.00
_cell.angle_gamma   90.00
#
_symmetry.space_group_name_H-M   'P 1'
#
loop_
_entity.id
_entity.type
_entity.pdbx_description
1 polymer ?
#
loop_
_entity_poly.entity_id
_entity_poly.type
_entity_poly.pdbx_seq_one_letter_code
_entity_poly.pdbx_strand_id
1 'polypeptide(L)'
;LNPCHITTMLQIYLLACNKPKKSTTALFRIQMMYLNGPLLAFMFPETDSRQLPLEAAIYWIQHALMVIIPIYLLRTGGVYNMEAVNDYTWNTIAYSATIFYHFVFLQIVAIPTQVNLNHMLCPAIKDPFEGPHYRAIAVMHEAVLST
;
A
#
# COMPACT_ATOMS: atom_id res chain seq x y z
N LEU A 1 -7.71 -8.37 -5.01
CA LEU A 1 -7.91 -7.28 -4.04
C LEU A 1 -6.74 -6.30 -4.19
N ASN A 2 -6.99 -5.01 -4.44
CA ASN A 2 -5.91 -4.05 -4.65
C ASN A 2 -5.13 -3.78 -3.34
N PRO A 3 -3.82 -3.42 -3.41
CA PRO A 3 -3.00 -3.13 -2.22
C PRO A 3 -3.60 -2.09 -1.26
N CYS A 4 -4.32 -1.09 -1.79
CA CYS A 4 -5.00 -0.08 -0.98
C CYS A 4 -6.05 -0.71 -0.03
N HIS A 5 -6.79 -1.72 -0.48
CA HIS A 5 -7.78 -2.38 0.38
C HIS A 5 -7.13 -3.19 1.51
N ILE A 6 -6.00 -3.86 1.24
CA ILE A 6 -5.24 -4.56 2.30
C ILE A 6 -4.74 -3.55 3.34
N THR A 7 -4.23 -2.40 2.88
CA THR A 7 -3.76 -1.33 3.76
C THR A 7 -4.91 -0.75 4.59
N THR A 8 -6.08 -0.55 3.98
CA THR A 8 -7.29 -0.12 4.71
C THR A 8 -7.72 -1.15 5.76
N MET A 9 -7.71 -2.46 5.44
CA MET A 9 -8.02 -3.52 6.41
C MET A 9 -7.05 -3.51 7.59
N LEU A 10 -5.75 -3.34 7.30
CA LEU A 10 -4.70 -3.19 8.30
C LEU A 10 -4.95 -1.99 9.22
N GLN A 11 -5.32 -0.84 8.64
CA GLN A 11 -5.62 0.38 9.38
C GLN A 11 -6.87 0.24 10.26
N ILE A 12 -7.94 -0.38 9.75
CA ILE A 12 -9.13 -0.69 10.54
C ILE A 12 -8.75 -1.57 11.73
N TYR A 13 -7.94 -2.60 11.52
CA TYR A 13 -7.47 -3.47 12.60
C TYR A 13 -6.67 -2.68 13.65
N LEU A 14 -5.74 -1.82 13.22
CA LEU A 14 -4.92 -1.02 14.14
C LEU A 14 -5.77 -0.02 14.94
N LEU A 15 -6.73 0.64 14.30
CA LEU A 15 -7.67 1.56 14.96
C LEU A 15 -8.60 0.84 15.95
N ALA A 16 -9.04 -0.37 15.63
CA ALA A 16 -9.88 -1.18 16.51
C ALA A 16 -9.08 -1.86 17.64
N CYS A 17 -7.75 -1.87 17.56
CA CYS A 17 -6.90 -2.54 18.54
C CYS A 17 -6.85 -1.75 19.85
N ASN A 18 -7.54 -2.25 20.87
CA ASN A 18 -7.61 -1.63 22.19
C ASN A 18 -6.47 -2.04 23.15
N LYS A 19 -5.62 -3.00 22.76
CA LYS A 19 -4.53 -3.51 23.62
C LYS A 19 -3.17 -3.41 22.91
N PRO A 20 -2.17 -2.78 23.54
CA PRO A 20 -0.82 -2.73 22.99
C PRO A 20 -0.23 -4.15 22.93
N LYS A 21 0.12 -4.61 21.72
CA LYS A 21 0.79 -5.90 21.48
C LYS A 21 1.99 -5.69 20.56
N LYS A 22 2.99 -6.58 20.65
CA LYS A 22 4.13 -6.60 19.71
C LYS A 22 3.67 -6.72 18.25
N SER A 23 2.60 -7.47 18.00
CA SER A 23 1.97 -7.58 16.68
C SER A 23 1.43 -6.24 16.18
N THR A 24 0.86 -5.41 17.06
CA THR A 24 0.35 -4.08 16.71
C THR A 24 1.48 -3.15 16.26
N THR A 25 2.62 -3.17 16.96
CA THR A 25 3.82 -2.43 16.54
C THR A 25 4.35 -2.92 15.19
N ALA A 26 4.44 -4.24 15.00
CA ALA A 26 4.89 -4.84 13.74
C ALA A 26 4.00 -4.40 12.55
N LEU A 27 2.69 -4.54 12.72
CA LEU A 27 1.69 -4.15 11.73
C LEU A 27 1.70 -2.64 11.47
N PHE A 28 1.89 -1.83 12.52
CA PHE A 28 2.06 -0.38 12.40
C PHE A 28 3.31 -0.01 11.57
N ARG A 29 4.45 -0.66 11.81
CA ARG A 29 5.66 -0.37 11.03
C ARG A 29 5.55 -0.82 9.58
N ILE A 30 4.93 -1.97 9.33
CA ILE A 30 4.65 -2.43 7.96
C ILE A 30 3.74 -1.43 7.21
N GLN A 31 2.65 -0.93 7.81
CA GLN A 31 1.80 0.05 7.10
C GLN A 31 2.53 1.36 6.78
N MET A 32 3.50 1.76 7.60
CA MET A 32 4.25 2.99 7.36
C MET A 32 5.07 2.90 6.08
N MET A 33 5.53 1.70 5.74
CA MET A 33 6.22 1.43 4.47
C MET A 33 5.28 1.37 3.26
N TYR A 34 3.99 1.16 3.49
CA TYR A 34 2.99 1.14 2.42
C TYR A 34 2.42 2.53 2.09
N LEU A 35 2.91 3.59 2.73
CA LEU A 35 2.46 4.97 2.48
C LEU A 35 2.82 5.49 1.07
N ASN A 36 3.75 4.85 0.38
CA ASN A 36 4.08 5.17 -1.02
C ASN A 36 2.88 4.96 -1.94
N GLY A 37 2.17 3.84 -1.76
CA GLY A 37 0.98 3.49 -2.53
C GLY A 37 -0.09 4.60 -2.57
N PRO A 38 -0.62 5.07 -1.43
CA PRO A 38 -1.61 6.14 -1.44
C PRO A 38 -1.08 7.47 -1.97
N LEU A 39 0.20 7.81 -1.74
CA LEU A 39 0.79 9.02 -2.31
C LEU A 39 0.84 8.96 -3.84
N LEU A 40 1.24 7.81 -4.40
CA LEU A 40 1.23 7.58 -5.84
C LEU A 40 -0.18 7.57 -6.40
N ALA A 41 -1.16 7.02 -5.69
CA ALA A 41 -2.56 7.07 -6.08
C ALA A 41 -3.12 8.51 -6.13
N PHE A 42 -2.57 9.46 -5.34
CA PHE A 42 -2.91 10.88 -5.50
C PHE A 42 -2.26 11.50 -6.74
N MET A 43 -1.02 11.13 -7.05
CA MET A 43 -0.29 11.66 -8.23
C MET A 43 -0.80 11.07 -9.54
N PHE A 44 -1.15 9.78 -9.55
CA PHE A 44 -1.59 9.00 -10.70
C PHE A 44 -2.94 8.33 -10.39
N PRO A 45 -4.05 9.08 -10.41
CA PRO A 45 -5.33 8.61 -9.88
C PRO A 45 -6.11 7.73 -10.87
N GLU A 46 -6.41 6.50 -10.44
CA GLU A 46 -7.14 5.50 -11.24
C GLU A 46 -8.67 5.64 -11.15
N THR A 47 -9.21 6.86 -11.24
CA THR A 47 -10.65 7.13 -11.13
C THR A 47 -11.45 6.87 -12.40
N ASP A 48 -10.78 6.63 -13.53
CA ASP A 48 -11.42 6.52 -14.85
C ASP A 48 -12.29 5.26 -14.98
N SER A 49 -12.01 4.21 -14.21
CA SER A 49 -12.84 2.98 -14.17
C SER A 49 -13.99 3.04 -13.16
N ARG A 50 -14.12 4.13 -12.39
CA ARG A 50 -15.08 4.29 -11.28
C ARG A 50 -16.33 5.04 -11.73
N GLN A 51 -17.22 4.31 -12.39
CA GLN A 51 -18.38 4.88 -13.10
C GLN A 51 -19.65 4.90 -12.25
N LEU A 52 -19.72 4.14 -11.15
CA LEU A 52 -20.91 4.13 -10.30
C LEU A 52 -20.90 5.33 -9.33
N PRO A 53 -22.09 5.79 -8.90
CA PRO A 53 -22.19 6.87 -7.93
C PRO A 53 -21.33 6.60 -6.69
N LEU A 54 -20.61 7.63 -6.23
CA LEU A 54 -19.73 7.63 -5.06
C LEU A 54 -18.44 6.81 -5.15
N GLU A 55 -18.19 6.02 -6.20
CA GLU A 55 -16.94 5.24 -6.29
C GLU A 55 -15.69 6.11 -6.31
N ALA A 56 -15.71 7.18 -7.12
CA ALA A 56 -14.61 8.14 -7.16
C ALA A 56 -14.45 8.87 -5.81
N ALA A 57 -15.55 9.24 -5.16
CA ALA A 57 -15.51 9.90 -3.85
C ALA A 57 -14.92 8.97 -2.77
N ILE A 58 -15.35 7.70 -2.74
CA ILE A 58 -14.82 6.68 -1.82
C ILE A 58 -13.32 6.47 -2.08
N TYR A 59 -12.88 6.44 -3.34
CA TYR A 59 -11.47 6.33 -3.65
C TYR A 59 -10.65 7.45 -3.02
N TRP A 60 -11.04 8.72 -3.22
CA TRP A 60 -10.31 9.85 -2.67
C TRP A 60 -10.32 9.85 -1.15
N ILE A 61 -11.46 9.56 -0.53
CA ILE A 61 -11.59 9.47 0.92
C ILE A 61 -10.71 8.35 1.48
N GLN A 62 -10.76 7.16 0.86
CA GLN A 62 -9.95 6.01 1.27
C GLN A 62 -8.46 6.33 1.22
N HIS A 63 -7.97 6.89 0.11
CA HIS A 63 -6.54 7.18 -0.05
C HIS A 63 -6.09 8.33 0.86
N ALA A 64 -6.96 9.32 1.12
CA ALA A 64 -6.68 10.37 2.12
C ALA A 64 -6.56 9.78 3.52
N LEU A 65 -7.52 8.94 3.92
CA LEU A 65 -7.50 8.26 5.22
C LEU A 65 -6.29 7.35 5.37
N MET A 66 -5.84 6.72 4.29
CA MET A 66 -4.62 5.90 4.30
C MET A 66 -3.36 6.69 4.68
N VAL A 67 -3.31 7.99 4.42
CA VAL A 67 -2.21 8.89 4.84
C VAL A 67 -2.48 9.46 6.24
N ILE A 68 -3.72 9.83 6.55
CA ILE A 68 -4.09 10.48 7.82
C ILE A 68 -3.99 9.52 9.01
N ILE A 69 -4.48 8.28 8.87
CA ILE A 69 -4.57 7.31 9.98
C ILE A 69 -3.19 6.98 10.58
N PRO A 70 -2.14 6.67 9.78
CA PRO A 70 -0.83 6.37 10.35
C PRO A 70 -0.22 7.57 11.10
N ILE A 71 -0.44 8.81 10.61
CA ILE A 71 -0.03 10.03 11.30
C ILE A 71 -0.76 10.18 12.64
N TYR A 72 -2.07 9.94 12.67
CA TYR A 72 -2.86 9.97 13.90
C TYR A 72 -2.38 8.92 14.93
N LEU A 73 -2.13 7.69 14.47
CA LEU A 73 -1.62 6.61 15.33
C LEU A 73 -0.23 6.94 15.87
N LEU A 74 0.67 7.48 15.03
CA LEU A 74 2.00 7.92 15.46
C LEU A 74 1.93 9.02 16.54
N ARG A 75 0.98 9.96 16.41
CA ARG A 75 0.75 11.03 17.41
C ARG A 75 0.18 10.50 18.72
N THR A 76 -0.58 9.41 18.68
CA THR A 76 -1.05 8.71 19.89
C THR A 76 0.11 8.14 20.70
N GLY A 77 1.22 7.77 20.04
CA GLY A 77 2.42 7.26 20.67
C GLY A 77 2.28 5.84 21.24
N GLY A 78 3.18 5.47 22.15
CA GLY A 78 3.21 4.13 22.74
C GLY A 78 3.67 3.06 21.73
N VAL A 79 2.81 2.08 21.43
CA VAL A 79 3.13 0.99 20.50
C VAL A 79 3.21 1.41 19.04
N TYR A 80 2.68 2.59 18.72
CA TYR A 80 2.74 3.21 17.40
C TYR A 80 3.98 4.09 17.31
N ASN A 81 5.13 3.46 17.09
CA ASN A 81 6.42 4.13 16.95
C ASN A 81 7.21 3.56 15.78
N MET A 82 8.04 4.42 15.17
CA MET A 82 8.96 4.06 14.11
C MET A 82 10.26 3.50 14.69
N GLU A 83 10.90 2.64 13.92
CA GLU A 83 12.30 2.25 14.10
C GLU A 83 13.26 3.45 13.91
N ALA A 84 14.52 3.24 14.31
CA ALA A 84 15.57 4.22 14.04
C ALA A 84 15.82 4.32 12.53
N VAL A 85 16.23 5.49 12.04
CA VAL A 85 16.44 5.76 10.61
C VAL A 85 17.47 4.82 9.96
N ASN A 86 18.40 4.28 10.76
CA ASN A 86 19.42 3.32 10.31
C ASN A 86 19.03 1.84 10.49
N ASP A 87 17.81 1.56 10.96
CA ASP A 87 17.27 0.20 11.10
C ASP A 87 16.36 -0.12 9.91
N TYR A 88 16.91 -0.84 8.93
CA TYR A 88 16.20 -1.22 7.71
C TYR A 88 15.41 -2.54 7.84
N THR A 89 15.27 -3.10 9.05
CA THR A 89 14.66 -4.42 9.26
C THR A 89 13.22 -4.45 8.78
N TRP A 90 12.41 -3.48 9.24
CA TRP A 90 10.99 -3.41 8.87
C TRP A 90 10.78 -3.03 7.41
N ASN A 91 11.69 -2.21 6.85
CA ASN A 91 11.68 -1.83 5.44
C ASN A 91 11.89 -3.06 4.55
N THR A 92 12.89 -3.88 4.88
CA THR A 92 13.19 -5.12 4.16
C THR A 92 12.03 -6.12 4.25
N ILE A 93 11.43 -6.28 5.43
CA ILE A 93 10.28 -7.16 5.64
C ILE A 93 9.07 -6.68 4.83
N ALA A 94 8.73 -5.39 4.93
CA ALA A 94 7.58 -4.82 4.22
C ALA A 94 7.76 -4.88 2.71
N TYR A 95 8.95 -4.53 2.20
CA TYR A 95 9.27 -4.63 0.78
C TYR A 95 9.15 -6.08 0.28
N SER A 96 9.70 -7.04 1.02
CA SER A 96 9.60 -8.46 0.68
C SER A 96 8.14 -8.94 0.66
N ALA A 97 7.33 -8.51 1.63
CA ALA A 97 5.91 -8.80 1.68
C ALA A 97 5.15 -8.18 0.50
N THR A 98 5.47 -6.94 0.11
CA THR A 98 4.91 -6.28 -1.07
C THR A 98 5.22 -7.06 -2.34
N ILE A 99 6.49 -7.42 -2.57
CA ILE A 99 6.90 -8.22 -3.74
C ILE A 99 6.15 -9.55 -3.77
N PHE A 100 6.13 -10.26 -2.64
CA PHE A 100 5.42 -11.55 -2.54
C PHE A 100 3.92 -11.39 -2.84
N TYR A 101 3.28 -10.36 -2.30
CA TYR A 101 1.86 -10.11 -2.53
C TYR A 101 1.56 -9.82 -4.01
N HIS A 102 2.39 -9.00 -4.67
CA HIS A 102 2.18 -8.60 -6.06
C HIS A 102 2.43 -9.74 -7.05
N PHE A 103 3.54 -10.46 -6.89
CA PHE A 103 4.01 -11.43 -7.88
C PHE A 103 3.62 -12.87 -7.60
N VAL A 104 3.17 -13.18 -6.38
CA VAL A 104 2.68 -14.53 -6.03
C VAL A 104 1.17 -14.48 -5.82
N PHE A 105 0.71 -13.84 -4.74
CA PHE A 105 -0.69 -13.93 -4.34
C PHE A 105 -1.65 -13.35 -5.39
N LEU A 106 -1.40 -12.11 -5.83
CA LEU A 106 -2.24 -11.46 -6.82
C LEU A 106 -2.07 -12.07 -8.20
N GLN A 107 -0.86 -12.51 -8.56
CA GLN A 107 -0.58 -13.06 -9.88
C GLN A 107 -1.31 -14.40 -10.12
N ILE A 108 -1.47 -15.23 -9.09
CA ILE A 108 -2.24 -16.49 -9.16
C ILE A 108 -3.69 -16.23 -9.56
N VAL A 109 -4.28 -15.10 -9.15
CA VAL A 109 -5.65 -14.72 -9.49
C VAL A 109 -5.69 -13.94 -10.81
N ALA A 110 -4.74 -13.02 -11.01
CA ALA A 110 -4.73 -12.11 -12.13
C ALA A 110 -4.52 -12.83 -13.47
N ILE A 111 -3.61 -13.81 -13.55
CA ILE A 111 -3.34 -14.52 -14.82
C ILE A 111 -4.58 -15.29 -15.31
N PRO A 112 -5.26 -16.12 -14.51
CA PRO A 112 -6.42 -16.86 -15.01
C PRO A 112 -7.63 -15.97 -15.30
N THR A 113 -7.83 -14.91 -14.50
CA THR A 113 -9.00 -14.02 -14.65
C THR A 113 -8.79 -12.90 -15.66
N GLN A 114 -7.54 -12.65 -16.06
CA GLN A 114 -7.14 -11.50 -16.89
C GLN A 114 -7.55 -10.15 -16.27
N VAL A 115 -7.75 -10.10 -14.95
CA VAL A 115 -8.09 -8.87 -14.22
C VAL A 115 -6.83 -8.23 -13.66
N ASN A 116 -6.56 -6.99 -14.05
CA ASN A 116 -5.37 -6.25 -13.65
C ASN A 116 -5.53 -5.60 -12.25
N LEU A 117 -5.52 -6.43 -11.21
CA LEU A 117 -5.80 -6.03 -9.82
C LEU A 117 -4.78 -5.05 -9.20
N ASN A 118 -3.55 -5.06 -9.68
CA ASN A 118 -2.44 -4.31 -9.09
C ASN A 118 -1.49 -3.74 -10.14
N HIS A 119 -1.94 -3.61 -11.38
CA HIS A 119 -1.13 -3.10 -12.49
C HIS A 119 0.12 -3.95 -12.80
N MET A 120 0.18 -5.21 -12.35
CA MET A 120 1.29 -6.12 -12.67
C MET A 120 1.04 -7.00 -13.90
N LEU A 121 -0.16 -6.99 -14.49
CA LEU A 121 -0.42 -7.58 -15.81
C LEU A 121 -0.12 -6.60 -16.95
N CYS A 122 -0.59 -5.35 -16.79
CA CYS A 122 -0.26 -4.22 -17.65
C CYS A 122 -0.15 -2.94 -16.80
N PRO A 123 0.63 -1.93 -17.24
CA PRO A 123 0.71 -0.65 -16.54
C PRO A 123 -0.66 0.05 -16.50
N ALA A 124 -0.83 0.94 -15.53
CA ALA A 124 -1.99 1.82 -15.48
C ALA A 124 -1.89 2.88 -16.60
N ILE A 125 -3.02 3.43 -17.05
CA ILE A 125 -3.04 4.40 -18.17
C ILE A 125 -2.27 5.67 -17.79
N LYS A 126 -2.28 6.03 -16.51
CA LYS A 126 -1.60 7.21 -15.99
C LYS A 126 -0.19 6.92 -15.47
N ASP A 127 0.29 5.68 -15.57
CA ASP A 127 1.64 5.36 -15.11
C ASP A 127 2.68 6.03 -16.02
N PRO A 128 3.75 6.62 -15.46
CA PRO A 128 4.77 7.31 -16.24
C PRO A 128 5.73 6.37 -16.98
N PHE A 129 5.60 5.05 -16.81
CA PHE A 129 6.50 4.06 -17.38
C PHE A 129 5.74 2.91 -18.03
N GLU A 130 6.15 2.56 -19.24
CA GLU A 130 5.62 1.44 -20.01
C GLU A 130 6.75 0.55 -20.56
N GLY A 131 6.39 -0.56 -21.20
CA GLY A 131 7.33 -1.45 -21.89
C GLY A 131 7.83 -2.63 -21.05
N PRO A 132 8.76 -3.44 -21.57
CA PRO A 132 9.10 -4.76 -20.99
C PRO A 132 9.62 -4.74 -19.55
N HIS A 133 10.16 -3.60 -19.11
CA HIS A 133 10.76 -3.43 -17.79
C HIS A 133 9.84 -2.72 -16.77
N TYR A 134 8.62 -2.35 -17.17
CA TYR A 134 7.75 -1.52 -16.33
C TYR A 134 7.46 -2.18 -14.96
N ARG A 135 7.31 -3.50 -14.89
CA ARG A 135 7.06 -4.23 -13.64
C ARG A 135 8.21 -4.08 -12.63
N ALA A 136 9.46 -4.07 -13.11
CA ALA A 136 10.62 -3.86 -12.25
C ALA A 136 10.65 -2.42 -11.73
N ILE A 137 10.41 -1.43 -12.61
CA ILE A 137 10.34 -0.01 -12.24
C ILE A 137 9.20 0.24 -11.24
N ALA A 138 8.05 -0.40 -11.46
CA ALA A 138 6.86 -0.32 -10.62
C ALA A 138 7.06 -0.91 -9.21
N VAL A 139 8.13 -1.67 -8.96
CA VAL A 139 8.46 -2.09 -7.59
C VAL A 139 9.76 -1.48 -7.08
N MET A 140 10.62 -0.94 -7.95
CA MET A 140 11.80 -0.20 -7.50
C MET A 140 11.43 1.07 -6.73
N HIS A 141 10.35 1.76 -7.09
CA HIS A 141 9.93 2.94 -6.33
C HIS A 141 9.59 2.60 -4.87
N GLU A 142 9.05 1.39 -4.63
CA GLU A 142 8.77 0.89 -3.27
C GLU A 142 10.06 0.63 -2.49
N ALA A 143 11.19 0.37 -3.14
CA ALA A 143 12.49 0.23 -2.46
C ALA A 143 13.15 1.57 -2.14
N VAL A 144 12.96 2.59 -3.00
CA VAL A 144 13.65 3.89 -2.91
C VAL A 144 13.04 4.80 -1.84
N LEU A 145 11.74 4.69 -1.59
CA LEU A 145 11.03 5.50 -0.59
C LEU A 145 10.91 4.82 0.78
N SER A 146 11.49 3.61 0.94
CA SER A 146 11.53 2.85 2.19
C SER A 146 12.90 2.94 2.90
N THR A 147 13.66 4.01 2.69
CA THR A 147 14.95 4.29 3.34
C THR A 147 15.02 5.76 3.74
#